data_AF-A0A2K5E741-F1
#
_entry.id   AF-A0A2K5E741-F1
#
_cell.length_a   1.000
_cell.length_b   1.000
_cell.length_c   1.000
_cell.angle_alpha   90.00
_cell.angle_beta   90.00
_cell.angle_gamma   90.00
#
_symmetry.space_group_name_H-M   'P 1'
#
loop_
_entity.id
_entity.type
_entity.pdbx_description
1 polymer ?
#
loop_
_entity_poly.entity_id
_entity_poly.type
_entity_poly.pdbx_seq_one_letter_code
_entity_poly.pdbx_strand_id
1 'polypeptide(L)'
;MSGLSDPPAQRGPPSLVLAISFHLPINSCKCLREEIHKDLLVTGTYEISDQSGVAGGLCSHLKITESAGHIFYSKEDATKGKSAFTTEGYDKFEVCFESKGTGQIPDQLMILDMKRGVEEEIAKVEKLKPLEVELEEEMRDINESTNTGVLYFNIFSMFSTWQVCYQRCFKSKKLIE
;
A
#
# COMPACT_ATOMS: atom_id res chain seq x y z
N MET A 1 48.42 -26.99 9.17
CA MET A 1 47.34 -26.45 10.01
C MET A 1 46.96 -25.09 9.47
N SER A 2 45.94 -25.02 8.64
CA SER A 2 45.35 -23.76 8.17
C SER A 2 43.88 -24.06 7.96
N GLY A 3 43.11 -23.87 9.04
CA GLY A 3 41.67 -24.04 9.03
C GLY A 3 41.06 -22.95 8.17
N LEU A 4 40.37 -23.36 7.11
CA LEU A 4 39.49 -22.49 6.34
C LEU A 4 38.19 -22.41 7.15
N SER A 5 38.01 -21.32 7.88
CA SER A 5 36.74 -21.01 8.53
C SER A 5 35.76 -20.55 7.45
N ASP A 6 34.89 -21.46 7.01
CA ASP A 6 33.71 -21.13 6.20
C ASP A 6 32.82 -20.12 6.95
N PRO A 7 32.25 -19.11 6.27
CA PRO A 7 31.26 -18.23 6.87
C PRO A 7 29.97 -19.02 7.18
N PRO A 8 29.24 -18.66 8.25
CA PRO A 8 28.09 -19.42 8.70
C PRO A 8 26.97 -19.39 7.65
N ALA A 9 26.67 -20.56 7.10
CA ALA A 9 25.44 -20.81 6.35
C ALA A 9 24.23 -20.42 7.22
N GLN A 10 23.51 -19.39 6.80
CA GLN A 10 22.26 -18.98 7.45
C GLN A 10 21.21 -20.06 7.20
N ARG A 11 20.98 -20.87 8.24
CA ARG A 11 19.98 -21.93 8.29
C ARG A 11 18.64 -21.30 8.71
N GLY A 12 17.96 -20.65 7.77
CA GLY A 12 16.53 -20.31 7.87
C GLY A 12 15.67 -21.31 7.07
N PRO A 13 14.35 -21.38 7.30
CA PRO A 13 13.46 -22.06 6.35
C PRO A 13 13.65 -21.44 4.96
N PRO A 14 13.37 -22.17 3.85
CA PRO A 14 13.51 -21.65 2.50
C PRO A 14 12.44 -20.57 2.26
N SER A 15 12.65 -19.38 2.83
CA SER A 15 12.01 -18.17 2.35
C SER A 15 12.46 -18.02 0.90
N LEU A 16 11.51 -18.02 -0.03
CA LEU A 16 11.80 -17.76 -1.43
C LEU A 16 12.13 -16.27 -1.54
N VAL A 17 13.42 -15.98 -1.39
CA VAL A 17 14.00 -14.64 -1.58
C VAL A 17 14.42 -14.52 -3.03
N LEU A 18 13.90 -13.51 -3.72
CA LEU A 18 14.27 -13.13 -5.07
C LEU A 18 14.95 -11.78 -5.02
N ALA A 19 16.25 -11.73 -5.31
CA ALA A 19 17.02 -10.50 -5.38
C ALA A 19 17.47 -10.26 -6.83
N ILE A 20 17.15 -9.09 -7.38
CA ILE A 20 17.49 -8.73 -8.76
C ILE A 20 18.11 -7.34 -8.77
N SER A 21 19.18 -7.18 -9.53
CA SER A 21 19.76 -5.87 -9.84
C SER A 21 19.94 -5.72 -11.34
N PHE A 22 19.62 -4.54 -11.87
CA PHE A 22 19.79 -4.24 -13.28
C PHE A 22 20.01 -2.75 -13.52
N HIS A 23 20.63 -2.45 -14.64
CA HIS A 23 20.75 -1.08 -15.15
C HIS A 23 19.51 -0.73 -15.99
N LEU A 24 18.91 0.41 -15.66
CA LEU A 24 17.79 0.99 -16.38
C LEU A 24 18.23 2.30 -17.07
N PRO A 25 18.18 2.36 -18.41
CA PRO A 25 18.48 3.60 -19.12
C PRO A 25 17.36 4.64 -18.95
N ILE A 26 17.69 5.91 -19.22
CA ILE A 26 16.72 7.01 -19.20
C ILE A 26 15.57 6.78 -20.20
N ASN A 27 14.36 7.23 -19.85
CA ASN A 27 13.15 7.11 -20.68
C ASN A 27 12.83 5.67 -21.09
N SER A 28 13.08 4.74 -20.17
CA SER A 28 12.81 3.31 -20.37
C SER A 28 12.06 2.71 -19.19
N CYS A 29 11.40 1.58 -19.46
CA CYS A 29 10.66 0.82 -18.47
C CYS A 29 11.08 -0.65 -18.51
N LYS A 30 11.32 -1.25 -17.35
CA LYS A 30 11.57 -2.69 -17.21
C LYS A 30 10.67 -3.27 -16.14
N CYS A 31 10.09 -4.43 -16.45
CA CYS A 31 9.14 -5.09 -15.59
C CYS A 31 9.56 -6.53 -15.29
N LEU A 32 9.40 -6.94 -14.03
CA LEU A 32 9.54 -8.31 -13.56
C LEU A 32 8.14 -8.91 -13.45
N ARG A 33 7.90 -10.05 -14.11
CA ARG A 33 6.65 -10.80 -14.01
C ARG A 33 6.88 -12.11 -13.28
N GLU A 34 6.00 -12.43 -12.34
CA GLU A 34 6.19 -13.59 -11.46
C GLU A 34 4.83 -14.19 -11.06
N GLU A 35 4.79 -15.52 -10.91
CA GLU A 35 3.58 -16.27 -10.58
C GLU A 35 3.56 -16.63 -9.09
N ILE A 36 2.48 -16.26 -8.40
CA ILE A 36 2.33 -16.45 -6.96
C ILE A 36 1.05 -17.21 -6.63
N HIS A 37 1.12 -17.99 -5.54
CA HIS A 37 -0.02 -18.73 -5.01
C HIS A 37 -0.89 -17.80 -4.16
N LYS A 38 -2.18 -18.14 -4.06
CA LYS A 38 -3.14 -17.42 -3.23
C LYS A 38 -2.71 -17.32 -1.75
N ASP A 39 -3.14 -16.24 -1.10
CA ASP A 39 -3.00 -15.95 0.34
C ASP A 39 -1.53 -15.85 0.81
N LEU A 40 -0.64 -15.42 -0.08
CA LEU A 40 0.78 -15.25 0.20
C LEU A 40 1.11 -13.77 0.44
N LEU A 41 1.77 -13.48 1.58
CA LEU A 41 2.33 -12.16 1.84
C LEU A 41 3.63 -12.00 1.07
N VAL A 42 3.72 -10.96 0.26
CA VAL A 42 4.93 -10.60 -0.48
C VAL A 42 5.46 -9.28 0.06
N THR A 43 6.70 -9.29 0.53
CA THR A 43 7.39 -8.06 0.97
C THR A 43 8.51 -7.75 -0.01
N GLY A 44 8.56 -6.52 -0.50
CA GLY A 44 9.59 -6.00 -1.40
C GLY A 44 10.37 -4.86 -0.75
N THR A 45 11.69 -4.83 -0.95
CA THR A 45 12.51 -3.65 -0.68
C THR A 45 13.21 -3.24 -1.96
N TYR A 46 13.18 -1.95 -2.28
CA TYR A 46 13.79 -1.43 -3.50
C TYR A 46 14.75 -0.29 -3.17
N GLU A 47 15.86 -0.25 -3.89
CA GLU A 47 16.86 0.81 -3.83
C GLU A 47 17.24 1.23 -5.24
N ILE A 48 17.06 2.52 -5.52
CA ILE A 48 17.31 3.14 -6.80
C ILE A 48 18.49 4.09 -6.59
N SER A 49 19.60 3.79 -7.27
CA SER A 49 20.84 4.56 -7.11
C SER A 49 20.72 5.88 -7.83
N ASP A 50 20.29 6.92 -7.13
CA ASP A 50 20.12 8.25 -7.72
C ASP A 50 21.47 8.95 -7.90
N GLN A 51 21.78 9.37 -9.14
CA GLN A 51 22.93 10.20 -9.48
C GLN A 51 22.53 11.70 -9.61
N SER A 52 21.49 12.13 -8.90
CA SER A 52 20.94 13.51 -8.80
C SER A 52 21.88 14.60 -8.27
N GLY A 53 23.20 14.37 -8.29
CA GLY A 53 24.19 15.45 -8.19
C GLY A 53 24.27 16.35 -9.43
N VAL A 54 23.51 16.04 -10.49
CA VAL A 54 23.55 16.73 -11.79
C VAL A 54 22.19 17.34 -12.09
N ALA A 55 22.20 18.57 -12.61
CA ALA A 55 21.05 19.44 -12.91
C ALA A 55 20.07 18.93 -14.00
N GLY A 56 19.77 17.63 -14.03
CA GLY A 56 18.75 17.00 -14.86
C GLY A 56 17.83 16.17 -13.98
N GLY A 57 16.57 16.60 -13.85
CA GLY A 57 15.57 15.89 -13.04
C GLY A 57 15.34 14.48 -13.60
N LEU A 58 15.79 13.47 -12.87
CA LEU A 58 15.50 12.06 -13.10
C LEU A 58 14.37 11.64 -12.15
N CYS A 59 13.25 11.24 -12.71
CA CYS A 59 12.08 10.77 -11.97
C CYS A 59 11.93 9.26 -12.21
N SER A 60 11.99 8.47 -11.14
CA SER A 60 11.75 7.03 -11.22
C SER A 60 10.37 6.70 -10.66
N HIS A 61 9.52 6.04 -11.45
CA HIS A 61 8.21 5.57 -11.03
C HIS A 61 8.24 4.05 -10.84
N LEU A 62 7.76 3.60 -9.69
CA LEU A 62 7.61 2.18 -9.37
C LEU A 62 6.14 1.81 -9.32
N LYS A 63 5.75 0.78 -10.06
CA LYS A 63 4.37 0.26 -10.07
C LYS A 63 4.36 -1.25 -9.88
N ILE A 64 3.49 -1.74 -9.01
CA ILE A 64 3.22 -3.15 -8.78
C ILE A 64 1.76 -3.41 -9.16
N THR A 65 1.54 -4.26 -10.16
CA THR A 65 0.21 -4.56 -10.69
C THR A 65 -0.05 -6.05 -10.81
N GLU A 66 -1.29 -6.46 -10.65
CA GLU A 66 -1.76 -7.81 -10.99
C GLU A 66 -2.13 -7.93 -12.48
N SER A 67 -2.27 -9.16 -12.96
CA SER A 67 -2.76 -9.43 -14.32
C SER A 67 -4.18 -8.90 -14.57
N ALA A 68 -5.03 -8.87 -13.53
CA ALA A 68 -6.37 -8.28 -13.57
C ALA A 68 -6.35 -6.74 -13.71
N GLY A 69 -5.19 -6.10 -13.60
CA GLY A 69 -5.02 -4.65 -13.69
C GLY A 69 -5.14 -3.92 -12.34
N HIS A 70 -5.37 -4.65 -11.25
CA HIS A 70 -5.35 -4.07 -9.90
C HIS A 70 -3.93 -3.61 -9.54
N ILE A 71 -3.81 -2.43 -8.90
CA ILE A 71 -2.53 -1.83 -8.53
C ILE A 71 -2.33 -2.02 -7.03
N PHE A 72 -1.36 -2.85 -6.64
CA PHE A 72 -1.03 -3.09 -5.23
C PHE A 72 -0.17 -1.98 -4.63
N TYR A 73 0.68 -1.36 -5.44
CA TYR A 73 1.59 -0.31 -5.00
C TYR A 73 1.96 0.58 -6.18
N SER A 74 1.96 1.89 -5.97
CA SER A 74 2.43 2.88 -6.94
C SER A 74 3.21 3.94 -6.18
N LYS A 75 4.41 4.27 -6.65
CA LYS A 75 5.22 5.32 -6.05
C LYS A 75 5.87 6.18 -7.13
N GLU A 76 5.51 7.45 -7.13
CA GLU A 76 6.19 8.51 -7.88
C GLU A 76 7.47 8.94 -7.18
N ASP A 77 8.49 9.30 -7.97
CA ASP A 77 9.84 9.67 -7.53
C ASP A 77 10.42 8.70 -6.49
N ALA A 78 10.31 7.41 -6.79
CA ALA A 78 10.80 6.31 -5.99
C ALA A 78 12.35 6.34 -5.90
N THR A 79 12.88 6.36 -4.67
CA THR A 79 14.32 6.32 -4.39
C THR A 79 14.67 5.08 -3.57
N LYS A 80 14.14 4.99 -2.36
CA LYS A 80 14.30 3.83 -1.49
C LYS A 80 13.03 3.61 -0.68
N GLY A 81 12.60 2.37 -0.58
CA GLY A 81 11.37 2.05 0.14
C GLY A 81 11.16 0.57 0.40
N LYS A 82 10.07 0.30 1.12
CA LYS A 82 9.56 -1.04 1.34
C LYS A 82 8.10 -1.08 0.90
N SER A 83 7.72 -2.13 0.21
CA SER A 83 6.34 -2.44 -0.16
C SER A 83 5.97 -3.79 0.44
N ALA A 84 4.69 -3.96 0.75
CA ALA A 84 4.14 -5.24 1.16
C ALA A 84 2.73 -5.35 0.60
N PHE A 85 2.40 -6.50 0.05
CA PHE A 85 1.07 -6.79 -0.47
C PHE A 85 0.76 -8.27 -0.28
N THR A 86 -0.54 -8.59 -0.14
CA THR A 86 -1.02 -9.97 -0.03
C THR A 86 -1.80 -10.29 -1.30
N THR A 87 -1.54 -11.45 -1.91
CA THR A 87 -2.23 -11.87 -3.12
C THR A 87 -3.52 -12.60 -2.78
N GLU A 88 -4.65 -12.19 -3.38
CA GLU A 88 -5.97 -12.80 -3.14
C GLU A 88 -6.24 -14.02 -4.03
N GLY A 89 -5.50 -14.17 -5.13
CA GLY A 89 -5.70 -15.20 -6.15
C GLY A 89 -4.41 -15.92 -6.56
N TYR A 90 -4.59 -16.96 -7.36
CA TYR A 90 -3.51 -17.61 -8.11
C TYR A 90 -3.28 -16.82 -9.40
N ASP A 91 -2.57 -15.71 -9.29
CA ASP A 91 -2.35 -14.84 -10.44
C ASP A 91 -0.91 -14.31 -10.50
N LYS A 92 -0.58 -13.73 -11.65
CA LYS A 92 0.71 -13.14 -11.96
C LYS A 92 0.68 -11.67 -11.59
N PHE A 93 1.74 -11.23 -10.92
CA PHE A 93 1.98 -9.82 -10.68
C PHE A 93 3.19 -9.36 -11.51
N GLU A 94 3.21 -8.05 -11.76
CA GLU A 94 4.23 -7.37 -12.52
C GLU A 94 4.76 -6.18 -11.70
N VAL A 95 6.08 -6.12 -11.53
CA VAL A 95 6.79 -5.01 -10.87
C VAL A 95 7.53 -4.23 -11.94
N CYS A 96 7.06 -3.04 -12.27
CA CYS A 96 7.63 -2.17 -13.29
C CYS A 96 8.38 -0.99 -12.67
N PHE A 97 9.60 -0.78 -13.14
CA PHE A 97 10.36 0.44 -12.91
C PHE A 97 10.40 1.25 -14.20
N GLU A 98 9.89 2.47 -14.15
CA GLU A 98 9.92 3.43 -15.25
C GLU A 98 10.85 4.60 -14.89
N SER A 99 11.82 4.89 -15.74
CA SER A 99 12.71 6.04 -15.58
C SER A 99 12.34 7.12 -16.59
N LYS A 100 12.05 8.33 -16.11
CA LYS A 100 11.80 9.53 -16.92
C LYS A 100 12.86 10.56 -16.63
N GLY A 101 13.43 11.18 -17.66
CA GLY A 101 14.38 12.25 -17.43
C GLY A 101 14.72 13.03 -18.69
N THR A 102 15.31 14.20 -18.48
CA THR A 102 15.75 15.10 -19.54
C THR A 102 17.27 15.20 -19.56
N GLY A 103 17.87 15.00 -20.73
CA GLY A 103 19.32 15.11 -20.94
C GLY A 103 20.02 13.76 -21.05
N GLN A 104 21.35 13.79 -21.04
CA GLN A 104 22.18 12.60 -21.17
C GLN A 104 22.60 12.15 -19.76
N ILE A 105 21.71 11.41 -19.10
CA ILE A 105 21.91 10.88 -17.74
C ILE A 105 22.43 9.43 -17.88
N PRO A 106 23.45 9.02 -17.11
CA PRO A 106 23.93 7.64 -17.13
C PRO A 106 22.88 6.65 -16.63
N ASP A 107 23.01 5.38 -17.03
CA ASP A 107 22.12 4.31 -16.61
C ASP A 107 22.07 4.18 -15.09
N GLN A 108 20.86 4.08 -14.56
CA GLN A 108 20.61 3.96 -13.13
C GLN A 108 20.64 2.50 -12.70
N LEU A 109 21.34 2.20 -11.60
CA LEU A 109 21.30 0.87 -11.00
C LEU A 109 20.08 0.76 -10.09
N MET A 110 19.22 -0.20 -10.40
CA MET A 110 18.04 -0.54 -9.61
C MET A 110 18.23 -1.90 -8.96
N ILE A 111 17.94 -1.97 -7.66
CA ILE A 111 18.02 -3.18 -6.85
C ILE A 111 16.63 -3.43 -6.27
N LEU A 112 16.12 -4.64 -6.45
CA LEU A 112 14.84 -5.11 -5.93
C LEU A 112 15.06 -6.44 -5.19
N ASP A 113 14.69 -6.46 -3.91
CA ASP A 113 14.66 -7.65 -3.09
C ASP A 113 13.20 -7.99 -2.73
N MET A 114 12.71 -9.14 -3.18
CA MET A 114 11.39 -9.65 -2.88
C MET A 114 11.48 -10.88 -1.99
N LYS A 115 10.58 -10.98 -1.02
CA LYS A 115 10.48 -12.12 -0.11
C LYS A 115 9.03 -12.59 -0.06
N ARG A 116 8.84 -13.89 -0.29
CA ARG A 116 7.56 -14.57 -0.05
C ARG A 116 7.53 -15.03 1.41
N GLY A 117 6.61 -14.46 2.19
CA GLY A 117 6.35 -14.90 3.55
C GLY A 117 5.43 -16.11 3.53
N VAL A 118 5.95 -17.27 3.95
CA VAL A 118 5.08 -18.35 4.41
C VAL A 118 4.50 -17.89 5.75
N GLU A 119 3.21 -18.12 5.93
CA GLU A 119 2.41 -17.79 7.10
C GLU A 119 2.98 -18.44 8.37
N GLU A 120 4.05 -17.86 8.95
CA GLU A 120 4.50 -18.08 10.34
C GLU A 120 5.70 -17.21 10.82
N GLU A 121 6.22 -16.25 10.04
CA GLU A 121 7.23 -15.27 10.55
C GLU A 121 6.77 -13.79 10.46
N ILE A 122 5.49 -13.53 10.75
CA ILE A 122 4.92 -12.17 10.68
C ILE A 122 4.86 -11.49 12.08
N ALA A 123 5.50 -12.04 13.12
CA ALA A 123 5.52 -11.40 14.46
C ALA A 123 6.44 -10.15 14.57
N LYS A 124 6.98 -9.63 13.46
CA LYS A 124 7.80 -8.39 13.44
C LYS A 124 7.42 -7.38 12.36
N VAL A 125 6.38 -7.67 11.55
CA VAL A 125 5.87 -6.78 10.50
C VAL A 125 4.85 -5.77 11.06
N GLU A 126 4.52 -5.86 12.35
CA GLU A 126 3.61 -4.97 13.08
C GLU A 126 4.11 -3.51 13.27
N LYS A 127 5.26 -3.16 12.67
CA LYS A 127 5.77 -1.77 12.60
C LYS A 127 5.85 -1.18 11.20
N LEU A 128 5.51 -1.94 10.16
CA LEU A 128 5.36 -1.34 8.84
C LEU A 128 3.92 -0.88 8.75
N LYS A 129 3.72 0.39 9.13
CA LYS A 129 2.52 1.14 8.75
C LYS A 129 2.23 0.79 7.29
N PRO A 130 1.00 0.35 6.94
CA PRO A 130 0.60 0.51 5.56
C PRO A 130 0.79 2.00 5.30
N LEU A 131 1.70 2.34 4.39
CA LEU A 131 1.73 3.69 3.85
C LEU A 131 0.47 3.79 3.00
N GLU A 132 -0.63 4.10 3.68
CA GLU A 132 -1.80 4.80 3.16
C GLU A 132 -1.29 6.03 2.41
N VAL A 133 -0.95 5.92 1.13
CA VAL A 133 -0.79 7.09 0.28
C VAL A 133 -1.20 6.71 -1.14
N GLU A 134 -2.32 7.30 -1.57
CA GLU A 134 -2.83 7.48 -2.94
C GLU A 134 -3.80 6.47 -3.57
N LEU A 135 -4.32 5.47 -2.84
CA LEU A 135 -5.50 4.74 -3.33
C LEU A 135 -6.56 4.47 -2.25
N GLU A 136 -6.69 5.40 -1.31
CA GLU A 136 -7.83 5.45 -0.37
C GLU A 136 -8.79 6.61 -0.65
N GLU A 137 -8.61 7.38 -1.73
CA GLU A 137 -9.58 8.44 -2.05
C GLU A 137 -10.89 7.90 -2.64
N GLU A 138 -10.95 6.68 -3.19
CA GLU A 138 -12.20 6.15 -3.77
C GLU A 138 -13.00 5.22 -2.84
N MET A 139 -12.42 4.73 -1.73
CA MET A 139 -13.10 3.76 -0.84
C MET A 139 -13.43 4.30 0.56
N ARG A 140 -13.08 5.56 0.89
CA ARG A 140 -13.53 6.20 2.14
C ARG A 140 -14.87 6.94 2.06
N ASP A 141 -15.52 6.99 0.89
CA ASP A 141 -16.76 7.78 0.74
C ASP A 141 -18.08 7.03 1.00
N ILE A 142 -18.04 5.74 1.38
CA ILE A 142 -19.26 4.93 1.64
C ILE A 142 -19.40 4.47 3.11
N ASN A 143 -18.79 5.17 4.07
CA ASN A 143 -19.12 4.95 5.50
C ASN A 143 -19.38 6.23 6.30
N GLU A 144 -18.98 7.40 5.81
CA GLU A 144 -19.25 8.66 6.49
C GLU A 144 -20.63 9.25 6.12
N SER A 145 -21.14 8.91 4.93
CA SER A 145 -22.41 9.46 4.42
C SER A 145 -23.67 8.75 4.95
N THR A 146 -23.56 7.56 5.54
CA THR A 146 -24.70 6.83 6.14
C THR A 146 -24.99 7.22 7.59
N ASN A 147 -23.98 7.64 8.36
CA ASN A 147 -24.19 7.93 9.79
C ASN A 147 -24.81 9.31 10.01
N THR A 148 -24.45 10.31 9.20
CA THR A 148 -24.99 11.68 9.30
C THR A 148 -26.49 11.71 9.03
N GLY A 149 -26.98 10.94 8.05
CA GLY A 149 -28.41 10.82 7.76
C GLY A 149 -29.20 10.19 8.91
N VAL A 150 -28.70 9.06 9.46
CA VAL A 150 -29.38 8.32 10.54
C VAL A 150 -29.39 9.12 11.85
N LEU A 151 -28.31 9.85 12.17
CA LEU A 151 -28.26 10.72 13.35
C LEU A 151 -29.30 11.85 13.26
N TYR A 152 -29.44 12.46 12.07
CA TYR A 152 -30.44 13.52 11.87
C TYR A 152 -31.88 12.98 12.01
N PHE A 153 -32.18 11.80 11.46
CA PHE A 153 -33.49 11.15 11.64
C PHE A 153 -33.81 10.84 13.12
N ASN A 154 -32.81 10.40 13.90
CA ASN A 154 -32.98 10.14 15.34
C ASN A 154 -33.25 11.44 16.13
N ILE A 155 -32.50 12.50 15.83
CA ILE A 155 -32.68 13.80 16.48
C ILE A 155 -34.07 14.37 16.17
N PHE A 156 -34.53 14.32 14.92
CA PHE A 156 -35.86 14.81 14.53
C PHE A 156 -37.00 14.04 15.20
N SER A 157 -36.86 12.73 15.37
CA SER A 157 -37.83 11.90 16.08
C SER A 157 -37.95 12.30 17.56
N MET A 158 -36.83 12.57 18.21
CA MET A 158 -36.79 13.01 19.61
C MET A 158 -37.36 14.44 19.80
N PHE A 159 -37.08 15.36 18.88
CA PHE A 159 -37.70 16.69 18.91
C PHE A 159 -39.21 16.64 18.67
N SER A 160 -39.67 15.79 17.74
CA SER A 160 -41.09 15.65 17.42
C SER A 160 -41.88 15.04 18.59
N THR A 161 -41.34 14.00 19.24
CA THR A 161 -41.97 13.40 20.43
C THR A 161 -42.01 14.36 21.61
N TRP A 162 -40.94 15.14 21.82
CA TRP A 162 -40.90 16.20 22.84
C TRP A 162 -41.95 17.30 22.57
N GLN A 163 -42.06 17.79 21.32
CA GLN A 163 -43.00 18.83 20.94
C GLN A 163 -44.46 18.38 21.13
N VAL A 164 -44.78 17.13 20.77
CA VAL A 164 -46.11 16.54 21.00
C VAL A 164 -46.41 16.39 22.50
N CYS A 165 -45.43 15.98 23.30
CA CYS A 165 -45.59 15.82 24.75
C CYS A 165 -45.74 17.17 25.46
N TYR A 166 -44.95 18.18 25.07
CA TYR A 166 -45.04 19.54 25.61
C TYR A 166 -46.40 20.19 25.30
N GLN A 167 -46.88 20.07 24.06
CA GLN A 167 -48.19 20.62 23.66
C GLN A 167 -49.36 19.91 24.37
N ARG A 168 -49.24 18.59 24.63
CA ARG A 168 -50.21 17.84 25.45
C ARG A 168 -50.17 18.27 26.91
N CYS A 169 -48.99 18.42 27.51
CA CYS A 169 -48.82 18.83 28.90
C CYS A 169 -49.30 20.27 29.16
N PHE A 170 -49.12 21.20 28.22
CA PHE A 170 -49.63 22.57 28.35
C PHE A 170 -51.15 22.65 28.22
N LYS A 171 -51.76 21.87 27.29
CA LYS A 171 -53.23 21.82 27.17
C LYS A 171 -53.92 21.14 28.36
N SER A 172 -53.29 20.15 29.00
CA SER A 172 -53.88 19.48 30.18
C SER A 172 -53.90 20.33 31.45
N LYS A 173 -53.06 21.38 31.54
CA LYS A 173 -53.04 22.27 32.71
C LYS A 173 -53.96 23.49 32.60
N LYS A 174 -54.54 23.76 31.41
CA LYS A 174 -55.43 24.92 31.18
C LYS A 174 -56.93 24.58 31.23
N LEU A 175 -57.26 23.32 31.54
CA LEU A 175 -58.63 22.82 31.70
C LEU A 175 -58.96 22.47 33.17
N ILE A 176 -58.07 22.87 34.09
CA ILE A 176 -58.23 22.73 35.53
C ILE A 176 -58.06 24.12 36.14
N GLU A 177 -58.94 25.03 35.74
CA GLU A 177 -59.41 26.16 36.56
C GLU A 177 -60.86 26.46 36.16
#